data_AF-A0A392UIB0-F1
#
_entry.id   AF-A0A392UIB0-F1
#
_cell.length_a   1.000
_cell.length_b   1.000
_cell.length_c   1.000
_cell.angle_alpha   90.00
_cell.angle_beta   90.00
_cell.angle_gamma   90.00
#
_symmetry.space_group_name_H-M   'P 1'
#
loop_
_entity.id
_entity.type
_entity.pdbx_description
1 polymer ?
#
loop_
_entity_poly.entity_id
_entity_poly.type
_entity_poly.pdbx_seq_one_letter_code
_entity_poly.pdbx_strand_id
1 'polypeptide(L)' 'KFLEFLLPHIREGKIVYVEDIAEGLEKGPAALVGIFSGHNVGKQVLVVAHE' A
#
# COMPACT_ATOMS: atom_id res chain seq x y z
N LYS A 1 -4.34 8.74 19.20
CA LYS A 1 -5.29 9.75 18.67
C LYS A 1 -5.70 9.54 17.21
N PHE A 2 -4.79 9.56 16.21
CA PHE A 2 -5.19 9.42 14.78
C PHE A 2 -5.59 7.99 14.38
N LEU A 3 -4.79 6.98 14.73
CA LEU A 3 -5.10 5.58 14.41
C LEU A 3 -6.37 5.09 15.10
N GLU A 4 -6.57 5.47 16.36
CA GLU A 4 -7.80 5.19 17.11
C GLU A 4 -9.05 5.77 16.42
N PHE A 5 -8.90 6.90 15.74
CA PHE A 5 -9.96 7.49 14.93
C PHE A 5 -10.15 6.75 13.59
N LEU A 6 -9.07 6.43 12.87
CA LEU A 6 -9.18 5.85 11.53
C LEU A 6 -9.55 4.36 11.49
N LEU A 7 -8.99 3.54 12.37
CA LEU A 7 -9.16 2.09 12.32
C LEU A 7 -10.63 1.64 12.40
N PRO A 8 -11.50 2.22 13.26
CA PRO A 8 -12.92 1.90 13.26
C PRO A 8 -13.60 2.18 11.90
N HIS A 9 -13.26 3.30 11.25
CA HIS A 9 -13.87 3.68 9.97
C HIS A 9 -13.46 2.74 8.84
N ILE A 10 -12.23 2.22 8.85
CA ILE A 10 -11.79 1.18 7.90
C ILE A 10 -12.54 -0.13 8.18
N ARG A 11 -12.65 -0.55 9.45
CA ARG A 11 -13.36 -1.77 9.85
C ARG A 11 -14.85 -1.73 9.51
N GLU A 12 -15.48 -0.56 9.63
CA GLU A 12 -16.88 -0.32 9.28
C GLU A 12 -17.10 -0.14 7.76
N GLY A 13 -16.05 -0.17 6.95
CA GLY A 13 -16.13 0.02 5.49
C GLY A 13 -16.46 1.46 5.06
N LYS A 14 -16.45 2.42 5.99
CA LYS A 14 -16.66 3.85 5.71
C LYS A 14 -15.46 4.47 4.99
N ILE A 15 -14.28 3.88 5.18
CA ILE A 15 -13.07 4.19 4.43
C ILE A 15 -12.62 2.91 3.73
N VAL A 16 -12.52 2.97 2.41
CA VAL A 16 -11.93 1.92 1.58
C VAL A 16 -10.61 2.40 1.00
N TYR A 17 -9.69 1.48 0.76
CA TYR A 17 -8.38 1.80 0.21
C TYR A 17 -7.99 0.80 -0.88
N VAL A 18 -7.05 1.21 -1.72
CA VAL A 18 -6.49 0.40 -2.81
C VAL A 18 -4.99 0.36 -2.63
N GLU A 19 -4.42 -0.84 -2.72
CA GLU A 19 -2.99 -1.07 -2.68
C GLU A 19 -2.52 -1.66 -4.01
N ASP A 20 -1.33 -1.24 -4.42
CA ASP A 20 -0.56 -1.85 -5.48
C ASP A 20 0.57 -2.64 -4.84
N ILE A 21 0.53 -3.96 -4.96
CA ILE A 21 1.38 -4.87 -4.18
C ILE A 21 2.47 -5.44 -5.09
N ALA A 22 3.72 -5.15 -4.75
CA ALA A 22 4.89 -5.77 -5.37
C ALA A 22 5.50 -6.81 -4.40
N GLU A 23 5.69 -8.03 -4.86
CA GLU A 23 6.32 -9.10 -4.06
C GLU A 23 7.83 -9.11 -4.26
N GLY A 24 8.57 -9.18 -3.15
CA GLY A 24 10.03 -9.28 -3.14
C GLY A 24 10.74 -7.94 -3.05
N LEU A 25 11.82 -7.90 -2.25
CA LEU A 25 12.62 -6.69 -2.05
C LEU A 25 13.35 -6.26 -3.33
N GLU A 26 13.69 -7.21 -4.19
CA GLU A 26 14.29 -7.01 -5.50
C GLU A 26 13.42 -6.18 -6.46
N LYS A 27 12.10 -6.13 -6.23
CA LYS A 27 11.19 -5.27 -6.99
C LYS A 27 11.20 -3.81 -6.52
N GLY A 28 11.81 -3.51 -5.37
CA GLY A 28 11.81 -2.19 -4.75
C GLY A 28 12.25 -1.06 -5.67
N PRO A 29 13.41 -1.17 -6.35
CA PRO A 29 13.85 -0.13 -7.29
C PRO A 29 12.84 0.13 -8.41
N ALA A 30 12.28 -0.92 -9.02
CA ALA A 30 11.30 -0.80 -10.09
C ALA A 30 9.98 -0.20 -9.60
N ALA A 31 9.48 -0.63 -8.44
CA ALA A 31 8.28 -0.09 -7.81
C ALA A 31 8.43 1.40 -7.46
N LEU A 32 9.60 1.80 -6.95
CA LEU A 32 9.88 3.20 -6.63
C LEU A 32 9.89 4.09 -7.89
N VAL A 33 10.56 3.64 -8.96
CA VAL A 33 10.54 4.34 -10.25
C VAL A 33 9.11 4.39 -10.83
N GLY A 34 8.34 3.32 -10.65
CA GLY A 34 6.93 3.23 -11.01
C GLY A 34 6.08 4.34 -10.40
N ILE A 35 6.32 4.69 -9.14
CA ILE A 35 5.63 5.79 -8.44
C ILE A 35 5.83 7.14 -9.16
N PHE A 36 7.07 7.46 -9.53
CA PHE A 36 7.38 8.72 -10.22
C PHE A 36 6.93 8.75 -11.68
N SER A 37 6.57 7.60 -12.24
CA SER A 37 6.11 7.45 -13.61
C SER A 37 4.58 7.28 -13.70
N GLY A 38 3.88 7.26 -12.55
CA GLY A 38 2.43 7.07 -12.50
C GLY A 38 1.95 5.64 -12.82
N HIS A 39 2.82 4.64 -12.66
CA HIS A 39 2.46 3.25 -12.95
C HIS A 39 1.63 2.59 -11.83
N ASN A 40 1.74 3.06 -10.58
CA ASN A 40 1.03 2.45 -9.46
C ASN A 40 -0.41 2.94 -9.36
N VAL A 41 -1.33 2.04 -8.98
CA VAL A 41 -2.73 2.41 -8.67
C VAL A 41 -2.97 2.31 -7.16
N GLY A 42 -3.14 3.46 -6.51
CA GLY A 42 -3.30 3.51 -5.06
C GLY A 42 -1.96 3.48 -4.32
N LYS A 43 -1.91 2.87 -3.13
CA LYS A 43 -0.71 2.83 -2.30
C LYS A 43 0.23 1.72 -2.76
N GLN A 44 1.43 2.06 -3.21
CA GLN A 44 2.47 1.04 -3.46
C GLN A 44 2.94 0.43 -2.13
N VAL A 45 2.92 -0.90 -2.06
CA VAL A 45 3.42 -1.71 -0.94
C VAL A 45 4.38 -2.77 -1.49
N LEU A 46 5.43 -3.07 -0.71
CA LEU A 46 6.32 -4.20 -0.97
C LEU A 46 6.10 -5.30 0.07
N VAL A 47 5.83 -6.52 -0.39
CA VAL A 47 5.83 -7.72 0.47
C VAL A 47 7.26 -8.25 0.55
N VAL A 48 7.88 -8.12 1.72
CA VAL A 48 9.27 -8.56 1.93
C VAL A 48 9.33 -10.07 2.22
N ALA A 49 8.36 -10.57 2.98
CA ALA A 49 8.19 -11.98 3.31
C ALA A 49 6.71 -12.22 3.63
N HIS A 50 6.25 -13.45 3.41
CA HIS A 50 5.02 -13.96 3.99
C HIS A 50 5.36 -14.65 5.31
N GLU A 51 4.51 -14.46 6.33
CA GLU A 51 4.56 -15.25 7.56
C GLU A 51 4.19 -16.73 7.32
#